data_AF-A0A857JE77-F1
#
_entry.id   AF-A0A857JE77-F1
#
_cell.length_a   1.000
_cell.length_b   1.000
_cell.length_c   1.000
_cell.angle_alpha   90.00
_cell.angle_beta   90.00
_cell.angle_gamma   90.00
#
_symmetry.space_group_name_H-M   'P 1'
#
loop_
_entity.id
_entity.type
_entity.pdbx_description
1 polymer ?
#
loop_
_entity_poly.entity_id
_entity_poly.type
_entity_poly.pdbx_seq_one_letter_code
_entity_poly.pdbx_strand_id
1 'polypeptide(L)'
;MSTMLRLNPEQAAALQAIKRERDIAGLSAVLSAAFPEVPSRLAERYGELIAMGVQRGTAHGLDHVLCLARYLACWFMLGAAFESKPEFAWAQELLAAPGRPQGGKVFQLCRRTREELARLSAQAGAGGGGTSPAAFDQAIAQLDAQLMPRGFLGCLLPAGPIALGEACDIDAIDLRLLEPPPARQPHHYRFEQEQWRRLPTGITRPAITLAAGAAAAAREAPPALPPRLFLLSQPSERDFSRLRLRTRASHCCDPQLHPLVTLNGAQGLASWRGAHAADVVLNLYAETPPSVGDGPQPAIAVESLPQLSTLELGSCGLRETGVPLGDQKTLLSVYPSEQHWMIWRREPGPPMAWPETATPPPSPPALYRIERDGLALDASRWQAGLADLDRQLAEGLARLATAWERESGVLRGRMEAQPQVLAGSAGITWGWAESAANGAVLAQPPVFRVAGVLDLVACQLDLRLQGELNLFGSQSRLSLHCAGRAPLKVAFERLPGTDLPAAIAPAQTALRLPFVLELESLAQGDTAALADATGPVAGALVGSCGLRPAPAGGLQWFCQLAIEPVSVALRVHDPLLGSQTSLRPLLPAMSLLDWSLG
;
A
#
# COMPACT_ATOMS: atom_id res chain seq x y z
N MET A 1 -9.64 69.66 -24.10
CA MET A 1 -10.45 68.46 -23.77
C MET A 1 -10.82 67.80 -25.09
N SER A 2 -10.09 66.77 -25.53
CA SER A 2 -10.42 66.06 -26.76
C SER A 2 -11.66 65.20 -26.54
N THR A 3 -12.72 65.49 -27.30
CA THR A 3 -13.93 64.68 -27.38
C THR A 3 -13.55 63.32 -27.97
N MET A 4 -13.36 62.32 -27.11
CA MET A 4 -13.03 60.96 -27.54
C MET A 4 -14.26 60.36 -28.22
N LEU A 5 -14.22 60.26 -29.55
CA LEU A 5 -15.26 59.61 -30.35
C LEU A 5 -15.46 58.18 -29.85
N ARG A 6 -16.66 57.86 -29.35
CA ARG A 6 -17.04 56.51 -28.94
C ARG A 6 -17.81 55.86 -30.08
N LEU A 7 -17.30 54.74 -30.59
CA LEU A 7 -18.02 53.91 -31.55
C LEU A 7 -19.19 53.22 -30.85
N ASN A 8 -20.34 53.16 -31.52
CA ASN A 8 -21.42 52.28 -31.07
C ASN A 8 -21.07 50.80 -31.39
N PRO A 9 -21.78 49.81 -30.81
CA PRO A 9 -21.47 48.39 -31.02
C PRO A 9 -21.52 47.95 -32.49
N GLU A 10 -22.45 48.47 -33.29
CA GLU A 10 -22.57 48.14 -34.72
C GLU A 10 -21.41 48.69 -35.54
N GLN A 11 -21.00 49.93 -35.27
CA GLN A 11 -19.83 50.56 -35.89
C GLN A 11 -18.54 49.84 -35.51
N ALA A 12 -18.41 49.43 -34.25
CA ALA A 12 -17.27 48.64 -33.79
C ALA A 12 -17.21 47.28 -34.49
N ALA A 13 -18.33 46.57 -34.61
CA ALA A 13 -18.43 45.30 -35.32
C ALA A 13 -18.12 45.45 -36.82
N ALA A 14 -18.67 46.47 -37.48
CA ALA A 14 -18.41 46.73 -38.90
C ALA A 14 -16.93 47.05 -39.15
N LEU A 15 -16.31 47.85 -38.27
CA LEU A 15 -14.89 48.19 -38.38
C LEU A 15 -13.98 46.98 -38.12
N GLN A 16 -14.34 46.11 -37.16
CA GLN A 16 -13.65 44.83 -36.93
C GLN A 16 -13.78 43.88 -38.13
N ALA A 17 -14.94 43.82 -38.79
CA ALA A 17 -15.14 43.02 -39.99
C ALA A 17 -14.25 43.50 -41.15
N ILE A 18 -14.24 44.81 -41.43
CA ILE A 18 -13.37 45.40 -42.46
C ILE A 18 -11.88 45.16 -42.13
N LYS A 19 -11.49 45.31 -40.86
CA LYS A 19 -10.12 45.04 -40.41
C LYS A 19 -9.76 43.57 -40.62
N ARG A 20 -10.67 42.65 -40.29
CA ARG A 20 -10.50 41.21 -40.49
C ARG A 20 -10.31 40.86 -41.97
N GLU A 21 -11.13 41.40 -42.86
CA GLU A 21 -10.99 41.21 -44.31
C GLU A 21 -9.63 41.70 -44.81
N ARG A 22 -9.21 42.90 -44.39
CA ARG A 22 -7.91 43.46 -44.73
C ARG A 22 -6.75 42.59 -44.22
N ASP A 23 -6.87 42.05 -43.02
CA ASP A 23 -5.85 41.17 -42.44
C ASP A 23 -5.79 39.82 -43.17
N ILE A 24 -6.92 39.24 -43.55
CA ILE A 24 -6.98 38.02 -44.37
C ILE A 24 -6.34 38.27 -45.75
N ALA A 25 -6.63 39.40 -46.39
CA ALA A 25 -6.01 39.77 -47.67
C ALA A 25 -4.48 39.94 -47.52
N GLY A 26 -4.03 40.60 -46.45
CA GLY A 26 -2.61 40.75 -46.14
C GLY A 26 -1.92 39.41 -45.87
N LEU A 27 -2.54 38.55 -45.07
CA LEU A 27 -2.08 37.18 -44.80
C LEU A 27 -1.95 36.37 -46.10
N SER A 28 -2.97 36.44 -46.96
CA SER A 28 -3.02 35.75 -48.25
C SER A 28 -1.88 36.17 -49.18
N ALA A 29 -1.57 37.47 -49.23
CA ALA A 29 -0.44 37.99 -50.02
C ALA A 29 0.91 37.48 -49.51
N VAL A 30 1.13 37.48 -48.20
CA VAL A 30 2.39 36.99 -47.60
C VAL A 30 2.54 35.48 -47.82
N LEU A 31 1.46 34.70 -47.64
CA LEU A 31 1.47 33.26 -47.91
C LEU A 31 1.74 32.94 -49.39
N SER A 32 1.19 33.72 -50.32
CA SER A 32 1.44 33.56 -51.76
C SER A 32 2.92 33.78 -52.11
N ALA A 33 3.55 34.75 -51.44
CA ALA A 33 4.97 35.02 -51.63
C ALA A 33 5.87 33.93 -51.02
N ALA A 34 5.48 33.33 -49.90
CA ALA A 34 6.23 32.26 -49.24
C ALA A 34 6.03 30.88 -49.91
N PHE A 35 4.89 30.66 -50.56
CA PHE A 35 4.52 29.40 -51.23
C PHE A 35 3.94 29.65 -52.64
N PRO A 36 4.74 30.12 -53.62
CA PRO A 36 4.24 30.59 -54.93
C PRO A 36 3.60 29.50 -55.79
N GLU A 37 3.95 28.24 -55.57
CA GLU A 37 3.38 27.09 -56.28
C GLU A 37 1.91 26.84 -55.91
N VAL A 38 1.50 27.22 -54.69
CA VAL A 38 0.15 26.96 -54.17
C VAL A 38 -0.92 27.79 -54.88
N PRO A 39 -0.83 29.13 -54.98
CA PRO A 39 -1.80 29.93 -55.73
C PRO A 39 -1.79 29.56 -57.22
N SER A 40 -0.62 29.25 -57.80
CA SER A 40 -0.51 28.81 -59.19
C SER A 40 -1.29 27.52 -59.46
N ARG A 41 -1.27 26.58 -58.52
CA ARG A 41 -2.01 25.31 -58.61
C ARG A 41 -3.51 25.45 -58.34
N LEU A 42 -3.92 26.36 -57.44
CA LEU A 42 -5.31 26.48 -57.00
C LEU A 42 -6.12 27.54 -57.76
N ALA A 43 -5.44 28.46 -58.45
CA ALA A 43 -6.04 29.56 -59.21
C ALA A 43 -7.12 30.29 -58.39
N GLU A 44 -8.34 30.41 -58.92
CA GLU A 44 -9.47 31.13 -58.30
C GLU A 44 -9.86 30.58 -56.92
N ARG A 45 -9.56 29.31 -56.64
CA ARG A 45 -9.91 28.65 -55.36
C ARG A 45 -8.95 28.98 -54.21
N TYR A 46 -7.87 29.72 -54.48
CA TYR A 46 -6.89 30.06 -53.45
C TYR A 46 -7.50 30.91 -52.32
N GLY A 47 -8.32 31.90 -52.66
CA GLY A 47 -8.99 32.76 -51.67
C GLY A 47 -9.91 31.97 -50.74
N GLU A 48 -10.68 31.03 -51.29
CA GLU A 48 -11.58 30.15 -50.53
C GLU A 48 -10.80 29.25 -49.56
N LEU A 49 -9.65 28.70 -50.01
CA LEU A 49 -8.79 27.88 -49.15
C LEU A 49 -8.27 28.68 -47.96
N ILE A 50 -7.80 29.91 -48.19
CA ILE A 50 -7.32 30.79 -47.12
C ILE A 50 -8.45 31.10 -46.13
N ALA A 51 -9.63 31.48 -46.62
CA ALA A 51 -10.77 31.81 -45.76
C ALA A 51 -11.18 30.62 -44.88
N MET A 52 -11.29 29.43 -45.47
CA MET A 52 -11.62 28.19 -44.76
C MET A 52 -10.54 27.81 -43.74
N GLY A 53 -9.27 27.91 -44.10
CA GLY A 53 -8.18 27.59 -43.18
C GLY A 53 -8.05 28.60 -42.04
N VAL A 54 -8.32 29.89 -42.28
CA VAL A 54 -8.45 30.90 -41.20
C VAL A 54 -9.59 30.54 -40.26
N GLN A 55 -10.77 30.23 -40.80
CA GLN A 55 -11.93 29.86 -39.99
C GLN A 55 -11.62 28.65 -39.09
N ARG A 56 -10.99 27.61 -39.63
CA ARG A 56 -10.59 26.42 -38.84
C ARG A 56 -9.47 26.72 -37.85
N GLY A 57 -8.46 27.49 -38.23
CA GLY A 57 -7.40 27.91 -37.30
C GLY A 57 -7.97 28.67 -36.10
N THR A 58 -8.89 29.61 -36.33
CA THR A 58 -9.63 30.31 -35.27
C THR A 58 -10.44 29.34 -34.40
N ALA A 59 -11.06 28.31 -34.99
CA ALA A 59 -11.76 27.28 -34.22
C ALA A 59 -10.84 26.48 -33.28
N HIS A 60 -9.53 26.43 -33.56
CA HIS A 60 -8.50 25.87 -32.66
C HIS A 60 -7.88 26.90 -31.69
N GLY A 61 -8.44 28.12 -31.63
CA GLY A 61 -7.96 29.22 -30.80
C GLY A 61 -6.71 29.91 -31.35
N LEU A 62 -6.47 29.86 -32.66
CA LEU A 62 -5.41 30.63 -33.31
C LEU A 62 -5.98 31.95 -33.82
N ASP A 63 -5.72 33.03 -33.09
CA ASP A 63 -6.25 34.36 -33.39
C ASP A 63 -5.16 35.33 -33.86
N HIS A 64 -3.89 35.02 -33.63
CA HIS A 64 -2.77 35.82 -34.10
C HIS A 64 -2.49 35.56 -35.58
N VAL A 65 -2.31 36.62 -36.38
CA VAL A 65 -2.14 36.49 -37.85
C VAL A 65 -0.96 35.59 -38.21
N LEU A 66 0.18 35.72 -37.51
CA LEU A 66 1.33 34.81 -37.72
C LEU A 66 1.04 33.36 -37.35
N CYS A 67 0.25 33.09 -36.30
CA CYS A 67 -0.12 31.71 -35.95
C CYS A 67 -1.01 31.08 -37.02
N LEU A 68 -1.99 31.84 -37.52
CA LEU A 68 -2.82 31.42 -38.65
C LEU A 68 -1.98 31.15 -39.91
N ALA A 69 -0.96 31.99 -40.18
CA ALA A 69 -0.05 31.79 -41.29
C ALA A 69 0.74 30.48 -41.18
N ARG A 70 1.34 30.20 -40.02
CA ARG A 70 2.07 28.95 -39.76
C ARG A 70 1.18 27.71 -39.84
N TYR A 71 -0.06 27.81 -39.35
CA TYR A 71 -1.06 26.76 -39.49
C TYR A 71 -1.42 26.49 -40.98
N LEU A 72 -1.66 27.55 -41.75
CA LEU A 72 -1.92 27.45 -43.19
C LEU A 72 -0.70 26.94 -43.99
N ALA A 73 0.51 27.27 -43.57
CA ALA A 73 1.73 26.69 -44.14
C ALA A 73 1.74 25.15 -43.97
N CYS A 74 1.29 24.64 -42.82
CA CYS A 74 1.14 23.20 -42.62
C CYS A 74 0.05 22.59 -43.54
N TRP A 75 -1.05 23.30 -43.79
CA TRP A 75 -2.06 22.91 -44.78
C TRP A 75 -1.50 22.81 -46.20
N PHE A 76 -0.64 23.74 -46.60
CA PHE A 76 -0.03 23.70 -47.91
C PHE A 76 0.88 22.49 -48.08
N MET A 77 1.49 22.05 -46.97
CA MET A 77 2.43 20.94 -46.97
C MET A 77 1.79 19.56 -46.83
N LEU A 78 0.84 19.40 -45.92
CA LEU A 78 0.22 18.11 -45.56
C LEU A 78 -1.19 17.95 -46.18
N GLY A 79 -1.65 18.97 -46.90
CA GLY A 79 -2.97 19.07 -47.51
C GLY A 79 -3.99 19.79 -46.63
N ALA A 80 -5.06 20.28 -47.26
CA ALA A 80 -6.14 20.96 -46.55
C ALA A 80 -6.77 20.04 -45.49
N ALA A 81 -7.11 20.62 -44.34
CA ALA A 81 -7.66 19.93 -43.18
C ALA A 81 -6.84 18.70 -42.74
N PHE A 82 -5.50 18.75 -42.88
CA PHE A 82 -4.61 17.65 -42.48
C PHE A 82 -4.85 17.20 -41.03
N GLU A 83 -5.20 18.12 -40.14
CA GLU A 83 -5.48 17.84 -38.74
C GLU A 83 -6.65 16.87 -38.52
N SER A 84 -7.54 16.72 -39.49
CA SER A 84 -8.65 15.77 -39.41
C SER A 84 -8.33 14.40 -40.01
N LYS A 85 -7.13 14.21 -40.58
CA LYS A 85 -6.76 12.95 -41.23
C LYS A 85 -6.11 11.99 -40.22
N PRO A 86 -6.47 10.69 -40.22
CA PRO A 86 -5.93 9.71 -39.26
C PRO A 86 -4.40 9.64 -39.23
N GLU A 87 -3.74 9.76 -40.38
CA GLU A 87 -2.28 9.76 -40.49
C GLU A 87 -1.60 10.94 -39.79
N PHE A 88 -2.34 11.99 -39.46
CA PHE A 88 -1.89 13.16 -38.73
C PHE A 88 -2.67 13.38 -37.43
N ALA A 89 -3.12 12.31 -36.76
CA ALA A 89 -3.84 12.39 -35.48
C ALA A 89 -3.13 13.27 -34.44
N TRP A 90 -1.79 13.27 -34.44
CA TRP A 90 -0.95 14.14 -33.61
C TRP A 90 -1.27 15.64 -33.76
N ALA A 91 -1.68 16.10 -34.94
CA ALA A 91 -1.96 17.52 -35.20
C ALA A 91 -3.23 17.97 -34.45
N GLN A 92 -4.27 17.14 -34.46
CA GLN A 92 -5.48 17.40 -33.70
C GLN A 92 -5.20 17.41 -32.19
N GLU A 93 -4.42 16.45 -31.69
CA GLU A 93 -4.02 16.40 -30.28
C GLU A 93 -3.27 17.67 -29.86
N LEU A 94 -2.30 18.13 -30.67
CA LEU A 94 -1.55 19.36 -30.41
C LEU A 94 -2.44 20.61 -30.41
N LEU A 95 -3.40 20.69 -31.35
CA LEU A 95 -4.29 21.85 -31.51
C LEU A 95 -5.40 21.87 -30.45
N ALA A 96 -5.87 20.71 -30.01
CA ALA A 96 -6.89 20.57 -28.96
C ALA A 96 -6.34 20.68 -27.54
N ALA A 97 -5.01 20.57 -27.35
CA ALA A 97 -4.36 20.63 -26.04
C ALA A 97 -4.78 21.90 -25.24
N PRO A 98 -5.51 21.75 -24.13
CA PRO A 98 -5.96 22.89 -23.33
C PRO A 98 -4.77 23.57 -22.65
N GLY A 99 -4.85 24.89 -22.47
CA GLY A 99 -3.82 25.67 -21.79
C GLY A 99 -2.53 25.93 -22.59
N ARG A 100 -2.33 25.29 -23.75
CA ARG A 100 -1.19 25.58 -24.62
C ARG A 100 -1.38 26.92 -25.36
N PRO A 101 -0.43 27.87 -25.27
CA PRO A 101 -0.53 29.12 -26.00
C PRO A 101 -0.48 28.86 -27.52
N GLN A 102 -1.22 29.65 -28.30
CA GLN A 102 -1.30 29.50 -29.76
C GLN A 102 0.08 29.48 -30.45
N GLY A 103 1.05 30.29 -29.97
CA GLY A 103 2.43 30.25 -30.48
C GLY A 103 3.09 28.88 -30.31
N GLY A 104 3.01 28.29 -29.12
CA GLY A 104 3.52 26.95 -28.85
C GLY A 104 2.80 25.85 -29.65
N LYS A 105 1.48 26.00 -29.91
CA LYS A 105 0.74 25.08 -30.80
C LYS A 105 1.35 25.08 -32.20
N VAL A 106 1.50 26.26 -32.81
CA VAL A 106 1.99 26.37 -34.20
C VAL A 106 3.48 26.07 -34.34
N PHE A 107 4.29 26.34 -33.31
CA PHE A 107 5.69 25.91 -33.28
C PHE A 107 5.80 24.38 -33.36
N GLN A 108 5.09 23.66 -32.49
CA GLN A 108 5.10 22.19 -32.53
C GLN A 108 4.51 21.64 -33.83
N LEU A 109 3.47 22.29 -34.35
CA LEU A 109 2.87 21.92 -35.62
C LEU A 109 3.86 22.03 -36.79
N CYS A 110 4.60 23.14 -36.87
CA CYS A 110 5.64 23.33 -37.88
C CYS A 110 6.80 22.32 -37.72
N ARG A 111 7.23 22.04 -36.48
CA ARG A 111 8.29 21.05 -36.23
C ARG A 111 7.88 19.65 -36.68
N ARG A 112 6.70 19.18 -36.29
CA ARG A 112 6.16 17.89 -36.72
C ARG A 112 5.93 17.82 -38.23
N THR A 113 5.46 18.91 -38.83
CA THR A 113 5.33 19.01 -40.30
C THR A 113 6.69 18.86 -40.98
N ARG A 114 7.74 19.51 -40.46
CA ARG A 114 9.10 19.37 -40.97
C ARG A 114 9.63 17.94 -40.83
N GLU A 115 9.41 17.27 -39.70
CA GLU A 115 9.78 15.86 -39.52
C GLU A 115 9.08 14.95 -40.54
N GLU A 116 7.79 15.18 -40.75
CA GLU A 116 6.98 14.41 -41.69
C GLU A 116 7.42 14.63 -43.13
N LEU A 117 7.75 15.86 -43.52
CA LEU A 117 8.36 16.15 -44.82
C LEU A 117 9.72 15.45 -44.99
N ALA A 118 10.53 15.38 -43.92
CA ALA A 118 11.79 14.65 -43.97
C ALA A 118 11.56 13.13 -44.15
N ARG A 119 10.55 12.57 -43.47
CA ARG A 119 10.15 11.16 -43.62
C ARG A 119 9.68 10.86 -45.05
N LEU A 120 8.79 11.69 -45.59
CA LEU A 120 8.27 11.55 -46.96
C LEU A 120 9.38 11.72 -48.01
N SER A 121 10.28 12.69 -47.81
CA SER A 121 11.45 12.90 -48.69
C SER A 121 12.39 11.69 -48.67
N ALA A 122 12.62 11.06 -47.52
CA ALA A 122 13.43 9.86 -47.43
C ALA A 122 12.80 8.66 -48.15
N GLN A 123 11.47 8.55 -48.14
CA GLN A 123 10.73 7.48 -48.83
C GLN A 123 10.66 7.67 -50.35
N ALA A 124 10.59 8.92 -50.83
CA ALA A 124 10.43 9.23 -52.25
C ALA A 124 11.73 9.11 -53.08
N GLY A 125 12.90 8.98 -52.44
CA GLY A 125 14.21 8.96 -53.11
C GLY A 125 14.60 10.32 -53.71
N ALA A 126 15.79 10.40 -54.33
CA ALA A 126 16.41 11.66 -54.79
C ALA A 126 15.67 12.40 -55.93
N GLY A 127 14.54 11.87 -56.43
CA GLY A 127 13.77 12.44 -57.55
C GLY A 127 12.32 12.81 -57.24
N GLY A 128 11.86 12.67 -55.97
CA GLY A 128 10.50 13.04 -55.59
C GLY A 128 10.33 14.56 -55.49
N GLY A 129 9.58 15.16 -56.41
CA GLY A 129 9.31 16.61 -56.50
C GLY A 129 8.45 17.22 -55.38
N GLY A 130 8.55 16.72 -54.15
CA GLY A 130 7.94 17.32 -52.97
C GLY A 130 8.78 18.47 -52.41
N THR A 131 8.15 19.44 -51.74
CA THR A 131 8.86 20.52 -51.05
C THR A 131 9.76 19.94 -49.96
N SER A 132 11.04 20.31 -50.00
CA SER A 132 12.02 19.84 -49.01
C SER A 132 11.78 20.47 -47.63
N PRO A 133 12.23 19.83 -46.54
CA PRO A 133 12.20 20.43 -45.21
C PRO A 133 12.87 21.81 -45.14
N ALA A 134 13.97 21.99 -45.88
CA ALA A 134 14.70 23.27 -45.94
C ALA A 134 13.88 24.39 -46.61
N ALA A 135 13.14 24.06 -47.69
CA ALA A 135 12.26 25.02 -48.34
C ALA A 135 11.09 25.42 -47.42
N PHE A 136 10.56 24.47 -46.64
CA PHE A 136 9.56 24.77 -45.61
C PHE A 136 10.11 25.72 -44.53
N ASP A 137 11.33 25.48 -44.02
CA ASP A 137 11.95 26.37 -43.03
C ASP A 137 12.13 27.80 -43.54
N GLN A 138 12.59 27.93 -44.80
CA GLN A 138 12.76 29.24 -45.43
C GLN A 138 11.43 29.98 -45.54
N ALA A 139 10.36 29.28 -45.93
CA ALA A 139 9.02 29.85 -46.00
C ALA A 139 8.53 30.27 -44.61
N ILE A 140 8.72 29.45 -43.56
CA ILE A 140 8.35 29.82 -42.19
C ILE A 140 9.12 31.06 -41.71
N ALA A 141 10.43 31.13 -41.95
CA ALA A 141 11.24 32.30 -41.62
C ALA A 141 10.75 33.58 -42.33
N GLN A 142 10.32 33.46 -43.60
CA GLN A 142 9.72 34.57 -44.33
C GLN A 142 8.38 35.00 -43.72
N LEU A 143 7.52 34.06 -43.32
CA LEU A 143 6.26 34.37 -42.63
C LEU A 143 6.52 35.12 -41.32
N ASP A 144 7.47 34.64 -40.51
CA ASP A 144 7.83 35.27 -39.24
C ASP A 144 8.29 36.71 -39.46
N ALA A 145 9.21 36.95 -40.40
CA ALA A 145 9.74 38.28 -40.68
C ALA A 145 8.66 39.27 -41.09
N GLN A 146 7.65 38.84 -41.84
CA GLN A 146 6.60 39.72 -42.39
C GLN A 146 5.39 39.90 -41.46
N LEU A 147 5.09 38.89 -40.63
CA LEU A 147 3.85 38.85 -39.84
C LEU A 147 4.06 38.94 -38.32
N MET A 148 5.29 38.84 -37.80
CA MET A 148 5.57 39.02 -36.36
C MET A 148 5.08 40.38 -35.81
N PRO A 149 5.23 41.51 -36.51
CA PRO A 149 4.72 42.80 -36.02
C PRO A 149 3.19 42.94 -36.16
N ARG A 150 2.51 41.99 -36.80
CA ARG A 150 1.05 41.99 -36.95
C ARG A 150 0.44 41.42 -35.69
N GLY A 151 -0.69 41.97 -35.24
CA GLY A 151 -1.38 41.52 -34.03
C GLY A 151 -2.43 40.44 -34.30
N PHE A 152 -3.47 40.47 -33.47
CA PHE A 152 -4.63 39.59 -33.60
C PHE A 152 -5.49 39.94 -34.82
N LEU A 153 -6.03 38.92 -35.44
CA LEU A 153 -6.92 39.01 -36.59
C LEU A 153 -8.14 39.89 -36.28
N GLY A 154 -8.36 40.95 -37.06
CA GLY A 154 -9.52 41.83 -36.88
C GLY A 154 -9.42 42.77 -35.68
N CYS A 155 -8.31 42.74 -34.92
CA CYS A 155 -8.13 43.59 -33.76
C CYS A 155 -7.77 45.03 -34.18
N LEU A 156 -8.45 46.00 -33.56
CA LEU A 156 -8.26 47.43 -33.81
C LEU A 156 -7.22 48.06 -32.86
N LEU A 157 -6.78 47.32 -31.83
CA LEU A 157 -5.79 47.77 -30.87
C LEU A 157 -4.37 47.61 -31.44
N PRO A 158 -3.38 48.33 -30.88
CA PRO A 158 -1.98 48.19 -31.25
C PRO A 158 -1.52 46.73 -31.18
N ALA A 159 -0.80 46.30 -32.21
CA ALA A 159 -0.24 44.95 -32.28
C ALA A 159 0.94 44.79 -31.32
N GLY A 160 1.03 43.63 -30.69
CA GLY A 160 2.21 43.17 -29.95
C GLY A 160 2.73 41.87 -30.57
N PRO A 161 4.05 41.62 -30.52
CA PRO A 161 4.63 40.37 -31.03
C PRO A 161 4.11 39.17 -30.24
N ILE A 162 4.01 38.02 -30.90
CA ILE A 162 3.65 36.75 -30.27
C ILE A 162 4.89 35.94 -29.90
N ALA A 163 4.87 35.35 -28.71
CA ALA A 163 5.85 34.34 -28.34
C ALA A 163 5.54 33.03 -29.07
N LEU A 164 6.35 32.68 -30.08
CA LEU A 164 6.19 31.45 -30.86
C LEU A 164 6.63 30.19 -30.09
N GLY A 165 7.23 30.35 -28.92
CA GLY A 165 7.78 29.25 -28.13
C GLY A 165 9.17 28.83 -28.62
N GLU A 166 9.94 28.29 -27.68
CA GLU A 166 11.21 27.62 -27.94
C GLU A 166 11.10 26.19 -27.46
N ALA A 167 11.98 25.31 -27.94
CA ALA A 167 12.03 23.96 -27.40
C ALA A 167 12.27 24.01 -25.89
N CYS A 168 11.37 23.36 -25.16
CA CYS A 168 11.32 23.29 -23.72
C CYS A 168 10.57 22.01 -23.36
N ASP A 169 11.34 20.94 -23.19
CA ASP A 169 10.82 19.65 -22.77
C ASP A 169 11.87 18.89 -21.94
N ILE A 170 11.41 17.88 -21.22
CA ILE A 170 12.27 16.94 -20.50
C ILE A 170 12.79 15.90 -21.51
N ASP A 171 14.10 15.67 -21.51
CA ASP A 171 14.76 14.63 -22.31
C ASP A 171 14.88 13.31 -21.57
N ALA A 172 15.14 13.38 -20.27
CA ALA A 172 15.28 12.19 -19.46
C ALA A 172 14.93 12.46 -18.01
N ILE A 173 14.38 11.44 -17.37
CA ILE A 173 14.09 11.39 -15.95
C ILE A 173 14.81 10.18 -15.40
N ASP A 174 15.57 10.35 -14.33
CA ASP A 174 16.17 9.27 -13.57
C ASP A 174 15.71 9.37 -12.12
N LEU A 175 15.01 8.35 -11.65
CA LEU A 175 14.56 8.22 -10.27
C LEU A 175 15.32 7.10 -9.60
N ARG A 176 16.05 7.44 -8.54
CA ARG A 176 16.87 6.49 -7.80
C ARG A 176 16.65 6.63 -6.30
N LEU A 177 16.36 5.51 -5.64
CA LEU A 177 16.44 5.48 -4.19
C LEU A 177 17.91 5.61 -3.78
N LEU A 178 18.22 6.61 -2.97
CA LEU A 178 19.56 6.74 -2.40
C LEU A 178 19.71 5.70 -1.30
N GLU A 179 20.51 4.69 -1.59
CA GLU A 179 20.79 3.64 -0.62
C GLU A 179 21.48 4.24 0.61
N PRO A 180 21.00 3.89 1.80
CA PRO A 180 21.76 4.19 3.00
C PRO A 180 23.09 3.40 2.96
N PRO A 181 24.13 3.85 3.68
CA PRO A 181 25.38 3.10 3.79
C PRO A 181 25.12 1.64 4.22
N PRO A 182 26.00 0.67 3.90
CA PRO A 182 25.77 -0.77 4.15
C PRO A 182 25.28 -1.11 5.58
N ALA A 183 25.81 -0.41 6.59
CA ALA A 183 25.42 -0.55 7.98
C ALA A 183 23.95 -0.20 8.29
N ARG A 184 23.25 0.44 7.35
CA ARG A 184 21.86 0.92 7.43
C ARG A 184 20.98 0.36 6.31
N GLN A 185 21.45 -0.66 5.60
CA GLN A 185 20.58 -1.42 4.69
C GLN A 185 19.38 -1.98 5.46
N PRO A 186 18.22 -2.18 4.81
CA PRO A 186 17.12 -2.89 5.43
C PRO A 186 17.59 -4.29 5.86
N HIS A 187 17.24 -4.67 7.08
CA HIS A 187 17.44 -6.02 7.59
C HIS A 187 16.10 -6.61 7.94
N HIS A 188 15.95 -7.93 7.89
CA HIS A 188 14.81 -8.65 8.44
C HIS A 188 15.28 -9.61 9.53
N TYR A 189 14.41 -9.90 10.50
CA TYR A 189 14.62 -11.03 11.38
C TYR A 189 14.18 -12.31 10.67
N ARG A 190 15.07 -13.30 10.64
CA ARG A 190 14.83 -14.63 10.06
C ARG A 190 15.21 -15.69 11.06
N PHE A 191 14.46 -16.78 11.07
CA PHE A 191 14.79 -17.97 11.84
C PHE A 191 15.60 -18.91 10.95
N GLU A 192 16.92 -18.95 11.15
CA GLU A 192 17.85 -19.76 10.38
C GLU A 192 18.80 -20.48 11.35
N GLN A 193 19.10 -21.76 11.09
CA GLN A 193 19.97 -22.56 11.95
C GLN A 193 19.48 -22.58 13.42
N GLU A 194 18.17 -22.74 13.62
CA GLU A 194 17.51 -22.77 14.94
C GLU A 194 17.68 -21.48 15.78
N GLN A 195 18.07 -20.38 15.15
CA GLN A 195 18.31 -19.11 15.81
C GLN A 195 17.68 -17.95 15.04
N TRP A 196 17.12 -17.00 15.79
CA TRP A 196 16.71 -15.72 15.23
C TRP A 196 17.94 -14.87 14.93
N ARG A 197 18.06 -14.41 13.69
CA ARG A 197 19.13 -13.53 13.24
C ARG A 197 18.57 -12.36 12.46
N ARG A 198 19.15 -11.18 12.67
CA ARG A 198 18.88 -9.98 11.88
C ARG A 198 19.81 -9.97 10.67
N LEU A 199 19.27 -10.20 9.48
CA LEU A 199 20.03 -10.37 8.24
C LEU A 199 19.64 -9.30 7.21
N PRO A 200 20.59 -8.80 6.40
CA PRO A 200 20.29 -7.86 5.32
C PRO A 200 19.35 -8.51 4.29
N THR A 201 18.46 -7.73 3.69
CA THR A 201 17.48 -8.27 2.71
C THR A 201 18.10 -8.70 1.39
N GLY A 202 19.24 -8.10 1.01
CA GLY A 202 19.92 -8.36 -0.26
C GLY A 202 19.15 -7.85 -1.50
N ILE A 203 18.13 -7.02 -1.33
CA ILE A 203 17.28 -6.53 -2.42
C ILE A 203 18.00 -5.43 -3.20
N THR A 204 18.14 -5.63 -4.51
CA THR A 204 18.70 -4.63 -5.42
C THR A 204 17.60 -3.68 -5.88
N ARG A 205 17.87 -2.37 -5.84
CA ARG A 205 16.89 -1.32 -6.18
C ARG A 205 17.32 -0.61 -7.46
N PRO A 206 16.91 -1.10 -8.65
CA PRO A 206 17.29 -0.44 -9.89
C PRO A 206 16.67 0.95 -9.98
N ALA A 207 17.38 1.87 -10.64
CA ALA A 207 16.82 3.17 -10.96
C ALA A 207 15.71 3.03 -12.01
N ILE A 208 14.71 3.90 -11.94
CA ILE A 208 13.71 4.06 -13.01
C ILE A 208 14.22 5.17 -13.92
N THR A 209 14.56 4.83 -15.15
CA THR A 209 15.02 5.79 -16.15
C THR A 209 14.00 5.88 -17.29
N LEU A 210 13.51 7.09 -17.55
CA LEU A 210 12.74 7.44 -18.74
C LEU A 210 13.59 8.33 -19.64
N ALA A 211 13.55 8.10 -20.95
CA ALA A 211 14.22 8.96 -21.91
C ALA A 211 13.31 9.20 -23.11
N ALA A 212 13.26 10.45 -23.56
CA ALA A 212 12.70 10.84 -24.84
C ALA A 212 13.68 10.48 -25.97
N GLY A 213 13.15 10.22 -27.17
CA GLY A 213 13.97 10.05 -28.38
C GLY A 213 13.41 9.07 -29.40
N ALA A 214 14.16 8.81 -30.47
CA ALA A 214 13.73 7.96 -31.59
C ALA A 214 13.36 6.53 -31.17
N ALA A 215 14.07 5.95 -30.19
CA ALA A 215 13.73 4.63 -29.64
C ALA A 215 12.40 4.63 -28.86
N ALA A 216 12.01 5.76 -28.27
CA ALA A 216 10.71 5.93 -27.64
C ALA A 216 9.59 6.19 -28.67
N ALA A 217 9.91 6.82 -29.81
CA ALA A 217 8.96 7.07 -30.89
C ALA A 217 8.50 5.78 -31.62
N ALA A 218 9.27 4.69 -31.52
CA ALA A 218 8.87 3.37 -32.02
C ALA A 218 7.90 2.62 -31.09
N ARG A 219 7.63 3.14 -29.88
CA ARG A 219 6.67 2.54 -28.94
C ARG A 219 5.26 3.06 -29.22
N GLU A 220 4.29 2.17 -29.03
CA GLU A 220 2.87 2.45 -29.24
C GLU A 220 2.29 3.44 -28.21
N ALA A 221 2.93 3.55 -27.04
CA ALA A 221 2.58 4.50 -25.98
C ALA A 221 3.81 5.33 -25.53
N PRO A 222 3.63 6.62 -25.21
CA PRO A 222 4.71 7.46 -24.72
C PRO A 222 5.24 6.95 -23.38
N PRO A 223 6.56 7.01 -23.13
CA PRO A 223 7.13 6.62 -21.85
C PRO A 223 6.58 7.50 -20.73
N ALA A 224 6.00 6.87 -19.71
CA ALA A 224 5.44 7.52 -18.55
C ALA A 224 5.98 6.90 -17.26
N LEU A 225 6.02 7.71 -16.19
CA LEU A 225 6.30 7.18 -14.85
C LEU A 225 5.21 6.17 -14.44
N PRO A 226 5.54 5.15 -13.63
CA PRO A 226 4.53 4.33 -12.99
C PRO A 226 3.51 5.22 -12.26
N PRO A 227 2.22 4.88 -12.27
CA PRO A 227 1.19 5.70 -11.62
C PRO A 227 1.43 5.84 -10.11
N ARG A 228 2.15 4.87 -9.51
CA ARG A 228 2.55 4.87 -8.12
C ARG A 228 3.95 4.28 -7.96
N LEU A 229 4.73 4.88 -7.06
CA LEU A 229 6.01 4.38 -6.57
C LEU A 229 5.89 4.04 -5.09
N PHE A 230 6.49 2.92 -4.71
CA PHE A 230 6.47 2.40 -3.35
C PHE A 230 7.86 2.43 -2.73
N LEU A 231 7.94 2.91 -1.50
CA LEU A 231 9.18 3.22 -0.82
C LEU A 231 9.10 2.73 0.63
N LEU A 232 10.20 2.19 1.17
CA LEU A 232 10.35 1.98 2.61
C LEU A 232 11.23 3.10 3.19
N SER A 233 10.90 3.59 4.39
CA SER A 233 11.73 4.52 5.16
C SER A 233 13.12 3.94 5.46
N GLN A 234 14.03 4.70 6.06
CA GLN A 234 15.31 4.16 6.52
C GLN A 234 15.19 3.62 7.96
N PRO A 235 15.86 2.48 8.27
CA PRO A 235 15.90 1.93 9.62
C PRO A 235 16.85 2.77 10.49
N SER A 236 16.34 3.84 11.12
CA SER A 236 16.99 4.65 12.18
C SER A 236 15.99 5.69 12.68
N GLU A 237 16.30 6.49 13.71
CA GLU A 237 15.48 7.58 14.30
C GLU A 237 14.90 8.62 13.33
N ARG A 238 15.15 8.47 12.03
CA ARG A 238 14.73 9.35 10.97
C ARG A 238 13.82 8.56 10.03
N ASP A 239 12.52 8.69 10.23
CA ASP A 239 11.44 8.01 9.49
C ASP A 239 11.29 8.51 8.05
N PHE A 240 12.37 8.57 7.27
CA PHE A 240 12.30 9.01 5.88
C PHE A 240 13.14 8.18 4.90
N SER A 241 12.65 8.11 3.67
CA SER A 241 13.35 7.63 2.47
C SER A 241 13.96 8.81 1.72
N ARG A 242 15.08 8.58 1.02
CA ARG A 242 15.68 9.58 0.13
C ARG A 242 15.52 9.16 -1.31
N LEU A 243 14.70 9.89 -2.06
CA LEU A 243 14.53 9.68 -3.49
C LEU A 243 15.27 10.78 -4.24
N ARG A 244 16.25 10.41 -5.07
CA ARG A 244 16.90 11.35 -5.98
C ARG A 244 16.16 11.35 -7.31
N LEU A 245 15.77 12.53 -7.74
CA LEU A 245 15.21 12.81 -9.05
C LEU A 245 16.22 13.62 -9.84
N ARG A 246 16.66 13.09 -10.98
CA ARG A 246 17.43 13.84 -11.97
C ARG A 246 16.59 14.06 -13.21
N THR A 247 16.57 15.30 -13.67
CA THR A 247 15.95 15.68 -14.93
C THR A 247 17.01 16.23 -15.87
N ARG A 248 16.96 15.81 -17.12
CA ARG A 248 17.74 16.41 -18.20
C ARG A 248 16.79 17.15 -19.12
N ALA A 249 17.06 18.43 -19.36
CA ALA A 249 16.36 19.25 -20.34
C ALA A 249 17.40 20.03 -21.15
N SER A 250 17.68 19.58 -22.37
CA SER A 250 18.71 20.15 -23.26
C SER A 250 18.27 21.49 -23.85
N HIS A 251 16.96 21.72 -23.90
CA HIS A 251 16.35 22.96 -24.35
C HIS A 251 15.35 23.45 -23.31
N CYS A 252 15.39 24.74 -23.01
CA CYS A 252 14.50 25.39 -22.06
C CYS A 252 14.18 26.80 -22.52
N CYS A 253 12.89 27.13 -22.59
CA CYS A 253 12.42 28.45 -23.02
C CYS A 253 12.65 29.53 -21.95
N ASP A 254 12.63 29.15 -20.68
CA ASP A 254 12.96 30.01 -19.55
C ASP A 254 13.66 29.18 -18.47
N PRO A 255 15.00 29.29 -18.34
CA PRO A 255 15.76 28.51 -17.38
C PRO A 255 15.47 28.86 -15.92
N GLN A 256 14.69 29.92 -15.64
CA GLN A 256 14.21 30.24 -14.29
C GLN A 256 12.90 29.52 -13.94
N LEU A 257 12.14 29.09 -14.96
CA LEU A 257 10.83 28.47 -14.77
C LEU A 257 10.85 26.97 -15.03
N HIS A 258 11.59 26.50 -16.05
CA HIS A 258 11.58 25.10 -16.47
C HIS A 258 12.95 24.41 -16.39
N PRO A 259 12.99 23.11 -16.05
CA PRO A 259 11.85 22.26 -15.67
C PRO A 259 11.26 22.63 -14.30
N LEU A 260 9.98 22.32 -14.09
CA LEU A 260 9.29 22.49 -12.81
C LEU A 260 9.10 21.12 -12.18
N VAL A 261 9.58 20.94 -10.95
CA VAL A 261 9.28 19.77 -10.13
C VAL A 261 8.45 20.25 -8.95
N THR A 262 7.34 19.59 -8.67
CA THR A 262 6.55 19.83 -7.46
C THR A 262 6.37 18.54 -6.66
N LEU A 263 6.50 18.65 -5.35
CA LEU A 263 6.18 17.59 -4.40
C LEU A 263 5.09 18.14 -3.47
N ASN A 264 3.93 17.50 -3.47
CA ASN A 264 2.84 17.81 -2.56
C ASN A 264 2.63 16.63 -1.60
N GLY A 265 2.93 16.80 -0.31
CA GLY A 265 2.86 15.75 0.69
C GLY A 265 2.50 16.25 2.08
N ALA A 266 2.70 15.42 3.11
CA ALA A 266 2.40 15.78 4.50
C ALA A 266 3.17 17.02 4.99
N GLN A 267 4.34 17.30 4.42
CA GLN A 267 5.14 18.48 4.75
C GLN A 267 4.74 19.75 3.99
N GLY A 268 3.66 19.68 3.21
CA GLY A 268 3.17 20.76 2.36
C GLY A 268 3.69 20.67 0.92
N LEU A 269 3.58 21.79 0.21
CA LEU A 269 3.98 21.92 -1.18
C LEU A 269 5.43 22.43 -1.26
N ALA A 270 6.31 21.63 -1.87
CA ALA A 270 7.65 22.04 -2.26
C ALA A 270 7.74 22.13 -3.79
N SER A 271 8.47 23.12 -4.31
CA SER A 271 8.68 23.27 -5.75
C SER A 271 10.11 23.67 -6.07
N TRP A 272 10.67 23.08 -7.12
CA TRP A 272 11.98 23.38 -7.67
C TRP A 272 11.82 23.78 -9.14
N ARG A 273 12.59 24.77 -9.58
CA ARG A 273 12.50 25.31 -10.95
C ARG A 273 13.88 25.42 -11.58
N GLY A 274 13.95 25.32 -12.90
CA GLY A 274 15.17 25.61 -13.62
C GLY A 274 16.30 24.65 -13.26
N ALA A 275 17.50 25.20 -13.05
CA ALA A 275 18.67 24.44 -12.61
C ALA A 275 18.45 23.71 -11.27
N HIS A 276 17.60 24.24 -10.38
CA HIS A 276 17.30 23.59 -9.09
C HIS A 276 16.43 22.35 -9.24
N ALA A 277 15.71 22.19 -10.36
CA ALA A 277 14.91 21.01 -10.68
C ALA A 277 15.69 19.91 -11.42
N ALA A 278 16.93 20.20 -11.84
CA ALA A 278 17.77 19.26 -12.58
C ALA A 278 18.25 18.07 -11.73
N ASP A 279 18.48 18.28 -10.43
CA ASP A 279 18.92 17.24 -9.50
C ASP A 279 18.37 17.54 -8.10
N VAL A 280 17.27 16.88 -7.75
CA VAL A 280 16.54 17.08 -6.50
C VAL A 280 16.66 15.83 -5.63
N VAL A 281 16.96 16.01 -4.34
CA VAL A 281 16.85 14.95 -3.34
C VAL A 281 15.63 15.21 -2.49
N LEU A 282 14.65 14.32 -2.60
CA LEU A 282 13.40 14.37 -1.86
C LEU A 282 13.54 13.54 -0.57
N ASN A 283 13.29 14.17 0.58
CA ASN A 283 13.13 13.46 1.85
C ASN A 283 11.64 13.14 2.02
N LEU A 284 11.31 11.85 2.01
CA LEU A 284 9.94 11.35 1.98
C LEU A 284 9.67 10.60 3.26
N TYR A 285 8.73 11.07 4.06
CA TYR A 285 8.53 10.56 5.41
C TYR A 285 7.46 9.47 5.42
N ALA A 286 7.68 8.43 6.22
CA ALA A 286 6.63 7.48 6.56
C ALA A 286 5.80 8.05 7.71
N GLU A 287 4.54 7.61 7.81
CA GLU A 287 3.78 7.81 9.02
C GLU A 287 4.35 6.85 10.07
N THR A 288 5.03 7.41 11.07
CA THR A 288 5.41 6.65 12.25
C THR A 288 4.10 6.25 12.94
N PRO A 289 3.85 4.95 13.19
CA PRO A 289 2.74 4.56 14.04
C PRO A 289 2.84 5.39 15.32
N PRO A 290 1.73 5.90 15.87
CA PRO A 290 1.78 6.60 17.16
C PRO A 290 2.58 5.72 18.12
N SER A 291 3.65 6.31 18.69
CA SER A 291 4.45 5.66 19.72
C SER A 291 3.49 4.97 20.66
N VAL A 292 3.62 3.64 20.82
CA VAL A 292 2.75 2.80 21.67
C VAL A 292 2.47 3.59 22.95
N GLY A 293 1.32 4.26 22.97
CA GLY A 293 0.99 5.19 24.03
C GLY A 293 0.68 4.41 25.29
N ASP A 294 0.27 5.09 26.35
CA ASP A 294 -0.23 4.49 27.59
C ASP A 294 -1.54 3.65 27.43
N GLY A 295 -1.82 3.16 26.23
CA GLY A 295 -2.87 2.19 25.97
C GLY A 295 -2.66 0.89 26.76
N PRO A 296 -3.75 0.20 27.12
CA PRO A 296 -3.73 -0.88 28.11
C PRO A 296 -3.03 -2.16 27.67
N GLN A 297 -2.81 -2.40 26.36
CA GLN A 297 -2.13 -3.60 25.87
C GLN A 297 -1.12 -3.30 24.75
N PRO A 298 0.05 -3.96 24.76
CA PRO A 298 1.08 -3.78 23.74
C PRO A 298 0.70 -4.50 22.44
N ALA A 299 0.81 -3.85 21.28
CA ALA A 299 0.27 -4.39 20.03
C ALA A 299 1.25 -5.28 19.24
N ILE A 300 0.80 -6.41 18.66
CA ILE A 300 1.62 -7.25 17.74
C ILE A 300 1.18 -7.03 16.30
N ALA A 301 2.13 -6.85 15.37
CA ALA A 301 1.87 -6.92 13.93
C ALA A 301 0.72 -6.01 13.42
N VAL A 302 0.61 -4.80 13.96
CA VAL A 302 -0.36 -3.79 13.47
C VAL A 302 0.12 -3.23 12.13
N GLU A 303 -0.71 -3.39 11.10
CA GLU A 303 -0.46 -2.86 9.77
C GLU A 303 -0.66 -1.34 9.73
N SER A 304 0.40 -0.59 9.39
CA SER A 304 0.33 0.85 9.18
C SER A 304 0.00 1.22 7.73
N LEU A 305 -0.67 2.35 7.53
CA LEU A 305 -0.91 2.88 6.20
C LEU A 305 0.34 3.62 5.67
N PRO A 306 0.53 3.70 4.35
CA PRO A 306 1.60 4.52 3.79
C PRO A 306 1.27 6.01 3.88
N GLN A 307 2.31 6.82 4.07
CA GLN A 307 2.22 8.24 3.81
C GLN A 307 2.20 8.47 2.29
N LEU A 308 1.19 9.21 1.82
CA LEU A 308 1.03 9.55 0.41
C LEU A 308 1.61 10.93 0.09
N SER A 309 2.21 11.06 -1.09
CA SER A 309 2.63 12.34 -1.68
C SER A 309 2.48 12.29 -3.20
N THR A 310 2.27 13.43 -3.86
CA THR A 310 2.23 13.53 -5.32
C THR A 310 3.51 14.18 -5.80
N LEU A 311 4.21 13.52 -6.73
CA LEU A 311 5.34 14.07 -7.45
C LEU A 311 4.90 14.42 -8.86
N GLU A 312 5.05 15.68 -9.25
CA GLU A 312 4.74 16.17 -10.59
C GLU A 312 5.98 16.81 -11.19
N LEU A 313 6.24 16.53 -12.46
CA LEU A 313 7.32 17.11 -13.24
C LEU A 313 6.69 17.68 -14.52
N GLY A 314 6.94 18.95 -14.78
CA GLY A 314 6.36 19.66 -15.90
C GLY A 314 7.35 20.51 -16.67
N SER A 315 7.03 20.74 -17.93
CA SER A 315 7.70 21.69 -18.81
C SER A 315 6.68 22.22 -19.83
N CYS A 316 7.10 22.98 -20.85
CA CYS A 316 6.15 23.37 -21.91
C CYS A 316 5.74 22.20 -22.83
N GLY A 317 6.50 21.09 -22.82
CA GLY A 317 6.31 19.97 -23.76
C GLY A 317 6.59 20.35 -25.22
N LEU A 318 7.43 21.35 -25.46
CA LEU A 318 7.83 21.82 -26.79
C LEU A 318 9.17 21.18 -27.18
N ARG A 319 9.29 20.53 -28.34
CA ARG A 319 10.50 19.81 -28.75
C ARG A 319 11.00 20.25 -30.11
N GLU A 320 12.33 20.17 -30.28
CA GLU A 320 12.96 20.25 -31.60
C GLU A 320 12.74 18.95 -32.40
N THR A 321 12.84 17.79 -31.74
CA THR A 321 12.67 16.48 -32.37
C THR A 321 12.03 15.44 -31.46
N GLY A 322 11.24 14.55 -32.05
CA GLY A 322 10.64 13.38 -31.40
C GLY A 322 9.39 13.67 -30.56
N VAL A 323 8.86 12.61 -29.95
CA VAL A 323 7.68 12.70 -29.08
C VAL A 323 8.07 13.29 -27.72
N PRO A 324 7.35 14.30 -27.20
CA PRO A 324 7.64 14.85 -25.89
C PRO A 324 7.38 13.84 -24.78
N LEU A 325 8.14 13.94 -23.68
CA LEU A 325 7.78 13.23 -22.45
C LEU A 325 6.51 13.83 -21.85
N GLY A 326 6.33 15.15 -22.01
CA GLY A 326 5.19 15.86 -21.44
C GLY A 326 5.24 15.89 -19.92
N ASP A 327 4.11 16.28 -19.31
CA ASP A 327 3.99 16.32 -17.87
C ASP A 327 3.95 14.90 -17.30
N GLN A 328 4.74 14.67 -16.27
CA GLN A 328 4.88 13.39 -15.60
C GLN A 328 4.33 13.51 -14.18
N LYS A 329 3.51 12.55 -13.80
CA LYS A 329 2.86 12.52 -12.49
C LYS A 329 2.90 11.13 -11.91
N THR A 330 3.29 11.02 -10.64
CA THR A 330 3.29 9.76 -9.91
C THR A 330 2.93 9.96 -8.45
N LEU A 331 2.23 8.99 -7.86
CA LEU A 331 1.98 8.96 -6.42
C LEU A 331 3.13 8.26 -5.71
N LEU A 332 3.68 8.86 -4.66
CA LEU A 332 4.67 8.26 -3.79
C LEU A 332 3.96 7.69 -2.56
N SER A 333 4.15 6.40 -2.29
CA SER A 333 3.65 5.71 -1.10
C SER A 333 4.82 5.25 -0.23
N VAL A 334 4.98 5.86 0.93
CA VAL A 334 6.11 5.62 1.84
C VAL A 334 5.63 4.84 3.07
N TYR A 335 6.21 3.67 3.28
CA TYR A 335 5.90 2.77 4.41
C TYR A 335 7.04 2.79 5.42
N PRO A 336 6.77 2.58 6.72
CA PRO A 336 7.83 2.46 7.71
C PRO A 336 8.61 1.16 7.49
N SER A 337 9.94 1.26 7.44
CA SER A 337 10.84 0.10 7.28
C SER A 337 11.05 -0.71 8.55
N GLU A 338 10.49 -0.26 9.67
CA GLU A 338 10.70 -0.83 11.00
C GLU A 338 10.45 -2.34 11.01
N GLN A 339 11.42 -3.09 11.53
CA GLN A 339 11.24 -4.50 11.82
C GLN A 339 11.17 -4.72 13.32
N HIS A 340 10.16 -5.47 13.73
CA HIS A 340 9.99 -5.89 15.11
C HIS A 340 10.31 -7.37 15.25
N TRP A 341 10.84 -7.72 16.41
CA TRP A 341 11.05 -9.10 16.81
C TRP A 341 10.71 -9.25 18.28
N MET A 342 9.94 -10.28 18.59
CA MET A 342 9.56 -10.67 19.93
C MET A 342 9.93 -12.13 20.11
N ILE A 343 10.57 -12.44 21.24
CA ILE A 343 10.77 -13.82 21.69
C ILE A 343 10.42 -13.91 23.17
N TRP A 344 9.75 -14.99 23.54
CA TRP A 344 9.53 -15.32 24.93
C TRP A 344 9.69 -16.81 25.18
N ARG A 345 10.05 -17.15 26.41
CA ARG A 345 10.14 -18.50 26.93
C ARG A 345 9.52 -18.57 28.31
N ARG A 346 8.66 -19.56 28.51
CA ARG A 346 7.99 -19.87 29.77
C ARG A 346 8.25 -21.30 30.16
N GLU A 347 8.56 -21.51 31.43
CA GLU A 347 8.63 -22.85 32.01
C GLU A 347 7.24 -23.24 32.54
N PRO A 348 6.96 -24.55 32.70
CA PRO A 348 5.74 -25.02 33.33
C PRO A 348 5.52 -24.45 34.73
N GLY A 349 4.26 -24.16 35.06
CA GLY A 349 3.87 -23.81 36.42
C GLY A 349 3.98 -25.00 37.38
N PRO A 350 4.08 -24.75 38.70
CA PRO A 350 4.12 -25.80 39.69
C PRO A 350 2.76 -26.54 39.78
N PRO A 351 2.75 -27.79 40.28
CA PRO A 351 1.50 -28.47 40.60
C PRO A 351 0.75 -27.71 41.69
N MET A 352 -0.58 -27.77 41.63
CA MET A 352 -1.50 -27.10 42.54
C MET A 352 -2.41 -28.13 43.22
N ALA A 353 -2.76 -27.91 44.49
CA ALA A 353 -3.62 -28.81 45.25
C ALA A 353 -4.60 -28.05 46.14
N TRP A 354 -5.82 -28.57 46.25
CA TRP A 354 -6.90 -28.05 47.09
C TRP A 354 -7.49 -29.15 48.00
N PRO A 355 -7.81 -28.84 49.27
CA PRO A 355 -7.51 -27.59 49.96
C PRO A 355 -5.99 -27.35 50.06
N GLU A 356 -5.58 -26.09 50.08
CA GLU A 356 -4.16 -25.73 50.09
C GLU A 356 -3.48 -26.27 51.36
N THR A 357 -2.63 -27.29 51.20
CA THR A 357 -1.88 -27.87 52.31
C THR A 357 -0.53 -27.18 52.53
N ALA A 358 -0.03 -26.45 51.54
CA ALA A 358 1.24 -25.72 51.58
C ALA A 358 1.23 -24.55 50.59
N THR A 359 2.01 -23.50 50.87
CA THR A 359 2.22 -22.41 49.91
C THR A 359 2.96 -22.96 48.68
N PRO A 360 2.40 -22.86 47.46
CA PRO A 360 3.07 -23.33 46.26
C PRO A 360 4.34 -22.50 46.00
N PRO A 361 5.41 -23.11 45.43
CA PRO A 361 6.58 -22.36 45.03
C PRO A 361 6.19 -21.31 43.97
N PRO A 362 6.87 -20.16 43.93
CA PRO A 362 6.58 -19.16 42.90
C PRO A 362 6.90 -19.70 41.51
N SER A 363 6.03 -19.43 40.54
CA SER A 363 6.31 -19.74 39.13
C SER A 363 7.57 -18.99 38.67
N PRO A 364 8.48 -19.64 37.94
CA PRO A 364 9.65 -18.96 37.38
C PRO A 364 9.20 -17.86 36.40
N PRO A 365 9.84 -16.67 36.42
CA PRO A 365 9.45 -15.58 35.53
C PRO A 365 9.68 -15.95 34.06
N ALA A 366 8.79 -15.50 33.20
CA ALA A 366 8.95 -15.64 31.76
C ALA A 366 10.19 -14.85 31.28
N LEU A 367 11.03 -15.50 30.47
CA LEU A 367 12.07 -14.78 29.74
C LEU A 367 11.42 -14.12 28.54
N TYR A 368 11.64 -12.83 28.37
CA TYR A 368 11.02 -12.05 27.30
C TYR A 368 12.02 -11.06 26.74
N ARG A 369 12.07 -10.93 25.41
CA ARG A 369 12.85 -9.92 24.70
C ARG A 369 12.04 -9.42 23.52
N ILE A 370 11.99 -8.11 23.38
CA ILE A 370 11.41 -7.43 22.23
C ILE A 370 12.42 -6.44 21.68
N GLU A 371 12.49 -6.37 20.36
CA GLU A 371 13.36 -5.45 19.65
C GLU A 371 12.62 -4.74 18.53
N ARG A 372 13.08 -3.53 18.26
CA ARG A 372 12.78 -2.77 17.04
C ARG A 372 14.09 -2.41 16.36
N ASP A 373 14.31 -2.93 15.17
CA ASP A 373 15.51 -2.72 14.36
C ASP A 373 16.84 -2.98 15.09
N GLY A 374 16.86 -3.94 16.01
CA GLY A 374 18.01 -4.31 16.84
C GLY A 374 18.12 -3.53 18.15
N LEU A 375 17.26 -2.55 18.39
CA LEU A 375 17.16 -1.84 19.66
C LEU A 375 16.17 -2.55 20.58
N ALA A 376 16.61 -2.91 21.79
CA ALA A 376 15.73 -3.49 22.80
C ALA A 376 14.64 -2.49 23.21
N LEU A 377 13.40 -2.96 23.31
CA LEU A 377 12.29 -2.19 23.86
C LEU A 377 11.95 -2.66 25.28
N ASP A 378 11.19 -1.85 26.03
CA ASP A 378 10.68 -2.26 27.34
C ASP A 378 9.73 -3.46 27.24
N ALA A 379 10.02 -4.46 28.05
CA ALA A 379 9.32 -5.74 28.13
C ALA A 379 8.35 -5.83 29.33
N SER A 380 8.33 -4.84 30.21
CA SER A 380 7.64 -4.89 31.50
C SER A 380 6.16 -5.28 31.39
N ARG A 381 5.42 -4.63 30.48
CA ARG A 381 3.99 -4.91 30.24
C ARG A 381 3.75 -6.34 29.72
N TRP A 382 4.64 -6.85 28.89
CA TRP A 382 4.54 -8.22 28.37
C TRP A 382 4.81 -9.27 29.46
N GLN A 383 5.82 -9.03 30.30
CA GLN A 383 6.10 -9.89 31.45
C GLN A 383 4.92 -9.91 32.44
N ALA A 384 4.34 -8.74 32.73
CA ALA A 384 3.16 -8.63 33.59
C ALA A 384 1.95 -9.37 32.99
N GLY A 385 1.70 -9.23 31.68
CA GLY A 385 0.60 -9.92 31.00
C GLY A 385 0.74 -11.45 31.02
N LEU A 386 1.97 -11.97 30.89
CA LEU A 386 2.24 -13.41 31.00
C LEU A 386 2.13 -13.92 32.44
N ALA A 387 2.47 -13.11 33.45
CA ALA A 387 2.22 -13.44 34.85
C ALA A 387 0.71 -13.44 35.18
N ASP A 388 -0.06 -12.57 34.53
CA ASP A 388 -1.51 -12.50 34.70
C ASP A 388 -2.22 -13.78 34.21
N LEU A 389 -1.70 -14.44 33.16
CA LEU A 389 -2.17 -15.74 32.69
C LEU A 389 -2.16 -16.79 33.82
N ASP A 390 -1.05 -16.88 34.55
CA ASP A 390 -0.89 -17.84 35.64
C ASP A 390 -1.82 -17.52 36.81
N ARG A 391 -1.97 -16.24 37.15
CA ARG A 391 -2.90 -15.76 38.17
C ARG A 391 -4.35 -16.13 37.83
N GLN A 392 -4.81 -15.79 36.63
CA GLN A 392 -6.18 -16.09 36.20
C GLN A 392 -6.46 -17.59 36.15
N LEU A 393 -5.49 -18.40 35.73
CA LEU A 393 -5.62 -19.85 35.71
C LEU A 393 -5.76 -20.43 37.13
N ALA A 394 -4.92 -19.99 38.07
CA ALA A 394 -5.01 -20.40 39.46
C ALA A 394 -6.37 -20.04 40.09
N GLU A 395 -6.87 -18.83 39.83
CA GLU A 395 -8.22 -18.41 40.25
C GLU A 395 -9.32 -19.27 39.64
N GLY A 396 -9.20 -19.63 38.35
CA GLY A 396 -10.11 -20.53 37.66
C GLY A 396 -10.17 -21.92 38.28
N LEU A 397 -9.01 -22.50 38.58
CA LEU A 397 -8.89 -23.80 39.22
C LEU A 397 -9.40 -23.77 40.67
N ALA A 398 -9.17 -22.70 41.43
CA ALA A 398 -9.75 -22.55 42.77
C ALA A 398 -11.29 -22.51 42.74
N ARG A 399 -11.89 -21.82 41.76
CA ARG A 399 -13.34 -21.84 41.53
C ARG A 399 -13.83 -23.25 41.17
N LEU A 400 -13.07 -23.99 40.38
CA LEU A 400 -13.39 -25.38 40.03
C LEU A 400 -13.37 -26.30 41.25
N ALA A 401 -12.35 -26.22 42.11
CA ALA A 401 -12.29 -26.99 43.35
C ALA A 401 -13.52 -26.74 44.24
N THR A 402 -13.96 -25.48 44.33
CA THR A 402 -15.18 -25.10 45.07
C THR A 402 -16.44 -25.69 44.42
N ALA A 403 -16.53 -25.66 43.08
CA ALA A 403 -17.66 -26.22 42.34
C ALA A 403 -17.74 -27.75 42.48
N TRP A 404 -16.60 -28.43 42.55
CA TRP A 404 -16.53 -29.88 42.76
C TRP A 404 -17.24 -30.29 44.04
N GLU A 405 -16.93 -29.67 45.18
CA GLU A 405 -17.60 -30.00 46.44
C GLU A 405 -19.09 -29.65 46.40
N ARG A 406 -19.43 -28.47 45.87
CA ARG A 406 -20.80 -27.95 45.91
C ARG A 406 -21.76 -28.71 45.00
N GLU A 407 -21.36 -28.98 43.75
CA GLU A 407 -22.26 -29.51 42.72
C GLU A 407 -22.30 -31.03 42.71
N SER A 408 -21.15 -31.70 42.89
CA SER A 408 -21.13 -33.16 42.94
C SER A 408 -21.71 -33.73 44.25
N GLY A 409 -21.74 -32.90 45.31
CA GLY A 409 -22.16 -33.27 46.66
C GLY A 409 -21.21 -34.26 47.36
N VAL A 410 -19.95 -34.33 46.92
CA VAL A 410 -18.91 -35.08 47.64
C VAL A 410 -18.53 -34.36 48.94
N LEU A 411 -18.18 -35.16 49.93
CA LEU A 411 -17.56 -34.75 51.17
C LEU A 411 -16.04 -34.88 51.05
N ARG A 412 -15.31 -34.02 51.78
CA ARG A 412 -13.84 -34.02 51.82
C ARG A 412 -13.24 -33.94 50.41
N GLY A 413 -13.73 -32.99 49.61
CA GLY A 413 -13.26 -32.80 48.26
C GLY A 413 -11.76 -32.50 48.25
N ARG A 414 -11.07 -33.11 47.29
CA ARG A 414 -9.67 -32.82 46.99
C ARG A 414 -9.52 -32.61 45.51
N MET A 415 -8.66 -31.68 45.13
CA MET A 415 -8.31 -31.46 43.75
C MET A 415 -6.80 -31.32 43.61
N GLU A 416 -6.23 -32.03 42.65
CA GLU A 416 -4.84 -31.87 42.23
C GLU A 416 -4.82 -31.47 40.76
N ALA A 417 -4.00 -30.48 40.41
CA ALA A 417 -3.85 -30.00 39.04
C ALA A 417 -2.37 -29.83 38.67
N GLN A 418 -2.00 -30.27 37.47
CA GLN A 418 -0.69 -29.99 36.86
C GLN A 418 -0.88 -29.19 35.56
N PRO A 419 -1.18 -27.88 35.65
CA PRO A 419 -1.41 -27.05 34.48
C PRO A 419 -0.11 -26.62 33.80
N GLN A 420 -0.07 -26.73 32.47
CA GLN A 420 0.89 -26.05 31.61
C GLN A 420 0.14 -25.41 30.47
N VAL A 421 0.01 -24.09 30.45
CA VAL A 421 -0.63 -23.34 29.37
C VAL A 421 0.41 -22.44 28.72
N LEU A 422 0.51 -22.46 27.39
CA LEU A 422 1.49 -21.68 26.62
C LEU A 422 2.90 -21.75 27.24
N ALA A 423 3.35 -22.95 27.62
CA ALA A 423 4.69 -23.22 28.14
C ALA A 423 5.62 -23.63 26.99
N GLY A 424 6.89 -23.25 27.03
CA GLY A 424 7.84 -23.44 25.93
C GLY A 424 8.37 -22.12 25.39
N SER A 425 8.68 -22.04 24.10
CA SER A 425 9.20 -20.83 23.46
C SER A 425 8.41 -20.41 22.23
N ALA A 426 8.26 -19.11 22.04
CA ALA A 426 7.67 -18.52 20.85
C ALA A 426 8.50 -17.34 20.37
N GLY A 427 8.75 -17.26 19.07
CA GLY A 427 9.35 -16.11 18.41
C GLY A 427 8.47 -15.63 17.27
N ILE A 428 8.23 -14.32 17.17
CA ILE A 428 7.47 -13.69 16.10
C ILE A 428 8.22 -12.45 15.63
N THR A 429 8.21 -12.20 14.33
CA THR A 429 8.72 -10.98 13.70
C THR A 429 7.69 -10.41 12.74
N TRP A 430 7.65 -9.09 12.64
CA TRP A 430 6.78 -8.40 11.71
C TRP A 430 7.37 -7.06 11.24
N GLY A 431 6.92 -6.60 10.08
CA GLY A 431 7.30 -5.31 9.51
C GLY A 431 7.05 -5.25 8.00
N TRP A 432 7.12 -4.05 7.42
CA TRP A 432 7.03 -3.90 5.96
C TRP A 432 8.31 -4.38 5.29
N ALA A 433 8.15 -5.18 4.24
CA ALA A 433 9.23 -5.71 3.44
C ALA A 433 9.03 -5.35 1.97
N GLU A 434 10.13 -5.05 1.27
CA GLU A 434 10.08 -4.84 -0.17
C GLU A 434 9.66 -6.13 -0.89
N SER A 435 8.80 -5.99 -1.90
CA SER A 435 8.44 -7.11 -2.77
C SER A 435 9.56 -7.34 -3.78
N ALA A 436 10.16 -8.54 -3.76
CA ALA A 436 11.20 -8.95 -4.72
C ALA A 436 10.62 -9.41 -6.07
N ALA A 437 9.30 -9.36 -6.26
CA ALA A 437 8.66 -9.84 -7.48
C ALA A 437 9.13 -9.05 -8.72
N ASN A 438 9.72 -9.76 -9.69
CA ASN A 438 10.05 -9.28 -11.04
C ASN A 438 11.07 -8.12 -11.13
N GLY A 439 11.86 -7.85 -10.09
CA GLY A 439 12.94 -6.85 -10.12
C GLY A 439 12.49 -5.38 -10.18
N ALA A 440 11.19 -5.11 -10.20
CA ALA A 440 10.61 -3.76 -10.27
C ALA A 440 10.20 -3.25 -8.88
N VAL A 441 11.14 -3.21 -7.95
CA VAL A 441 10.90 -2.96 -6.50
C VAL A 441 10.09 -1.68 -6.25
N LEU A 442 10.42 -0.58 -6.92
CA LEU A 442 9.72 0.70 -6.74
C LEU A 442 8.30 0.72 -7.33
N ALA A 443 7.96 -0.19 -8.25
CA ALA A 443 6.65 -0.22 -8.90
C ALA A 443 5.68 -1.22 -8.25
N GLN A 444 6.14 -1.99 -7.26
CA GLN A 444 5.34 -3.01 -6.58
C GLN A 444 5.10 -2.62 -5.12
N PRO A 445 3.88 -2.84 -4.58
CA PRO A 445 3.62 -2.58 -3.18
C PRO A 445 4.49 -3.46 -2.28
N PRO A 446 5.00 -2.92 -1.16
CA PRO A 446 5.65 -3.75 -0.15
C PRO A 446 4.62 -4.68 0.49
N VAL A 447 5.12 -5.73 1.13
CA VAL A 447 4.31 -6.73 1.83
C VAL A 447 4.52 -6.55 3.32
N PHE A 448 3.45 -6.49 4.09
CA PHE A 448 3.55 -6.54 5.54
C PHE A 448 3.82 -7.98 5.97
N ARG A 449 5.10 -8.27 6.21
CA ARG A 449 5.59 -9.59 6.56
C ARG A 449 5.27 -9.86 8.01
N VAL A 450 4.76 -11.06 8.29
CA VAL A 450 4.64 -11.63 9.63
C VAL A 450 5.17 -13.05 9.57
N ALA A 451 6.10 -13.42 10.43
CA ALA A 451 6.62 -14.77 10.52
C ALA A 451 6.84 -15.17 11.97
N GLY A 452 6.68 -16.44 12.28
CA GLY A 452 6.88 -16.93 13.63
C GLY A 452 7.23 -18.41 13.70
N VAL A 453 7.87 -18.78 14.81
CA VAL A 453 8.21 -20.15 15.16
C VAL A 453 7.77 -20.38 16.59
N LEU A 454 6.87 -21.34 16.77
CA LEU A 454 6.28 -21.71 18.04
C LEU A 454 6.72 -23.14 18.37
N ASP A 455 7.28 -23.32 19.57
CA ASP A 455 7.48 -24.63 20.19
C ASP A 455 6.87 -24.59 21.58
N LEU A 456 5.55 -24.77 21.61
CA LEU A 456 4.74 -24.63 22.81
C LEU A 456 4.04 -25.93 23.17
N VAL A 457 3.93 -26.18 24.47
CA VAL A 457 2.80 -26.90 25.06
C VAL A 457 1.68 -25.88 25.19
N ALA A 458 0.76 -25.90 24.24
CA ALA A 458 -0.33 -24.95 24.16
C ALA A 458 -1.23 -25.10 25.38
N CYS A 459 -1.55 -26.35 25.73
CA CYS A 459 -2.18 -26.73 26.97
C CYS A 459 -1.83 -28.17 27.33
N GLN A 460 -1.40 -28.41 28.56
CA GLN A 460 -1.34 -29.69 29.21
C GLN A 460 -2.01 -29.54 30.57
N LEU A 461 -2.88 -30.47 30.91
CA LEU A 461 -3.54 -30.47 32.20
C LEU A 461 -3.72 -31.93 32.62
N ASP A 462 -3.23 -32.27 33.81
CA ASP A 462 -3.63 -33.46 34.57
C ASP A 462 -4.42 -32.96 35.77
N LEU A 463 -5.73 -33.20 35.76
CA LEU A 463 -6.67 -32.74 36.76
C LEU A 463 -7.33 -33.94 37.42
N ARG A 464 -7.17 -34.05 38.74
CA ARG A 464 -7.74 -35.13 39.56
C ARG A 464 -8.61 -34.52 40.63
N LEU A 465 -9.90 -34.83 40.61
CA LEU A 465 -10.86 -34.44 41.63
C LEU A 465 -11.29 -35.69 42.39
N GLN A 466 -11.20 -35.67 43.71
CA GLN A 466 -11.54 -36.80 44.56
C GLN A 466 -12.49 -36.36 45.67
N GLY A 467 -13.30 -37.28 46.18
CA GLY A 467 -14.17 -37.03 47.33
C GLY A 467 -15.02 -38.25 47.68
N GLU A 468 -15.69 -38.20 48.82
CA GLU A 468 -16.59 -39.25 49.30
C GLU A 468 -18.04 -38.85 49.02
N LEU A 469 -18.79 -39.62 48.23
CA LEU A 469 -20.21 -39.40 47.99
C LEU A 469 -21.06 -40.31 48.87
N ASN A 470 -22.03 -39.71 49.56
CA ASN A 470 -23.09 -40.44 50.24
C ASN A 470 -24.36 -40.37 49.38
N LEU A 471 -24.79 -41.51 48.84
CA LEU A 471 -25.95 -41.59 47.96
C LEU A 471 -26.83 -42.79 48.32
N PHE A 472 -28.08 -42.53 48.73
CA PHE A 472 -29.05 -43.56 49.14
C PHE A 472 -28.47 -44.57 50.15
N GLY A 473 -27.70 -44.09 51.13
CA GLY A 473 -27.06 -44.93 52.15
C GLY A 473 -25.78 -45.65 51.69
N SER A 474 -25.43 -45.59 50.39
CA SER A 474 -24.12 -46.01 49.90
C SER A 474 -23.08 -44.94 50.18
N GLN A 475 -21.89 -45.35 50.61
CA GLN A 475 -20.70 -44.50 50.65
C GLN A 475 -19.73 -44.96 49.56
N SER A 476 -19.34 -44.05 48.68
CA SER A 476 -18.39 -44.35 47.60
C SER A 476 -17.34 -43.26 47.49
N ARG A 477 -16.10 -43.61 47.17
CA ARG A 477 -15.07 -42.67 46.75
C ARG A 477 -15.19 -42.43 45.26
N LEU A 478 -15.31 -41.16 44.88
CA LEU A 478 -15.30 -40.71 43.48
C LEU A 478 -13.90 -40.18 43.17
N SER A 479 -13.37 -40.57 42.01
CA SER A 479 -12.16 -40.01 41.42
C SER A 479 -12.48 -39.62 39.99
N LEU A 480 -12.62 -38.31 39.75
CA LEU A 480 -12.86 -37.73 38.44
C LEU A 480 -11.51 -37.24 37.88
N HIS A 481 -11.11 -37.78 36.74
CA HIS A 481 -9.82 -37.53 36.13
C HIS A 481 -9.98 -36.93 34.73
N CYS A 482 -9.18 -35.91 34.41
CA CYS A 482 -9.05 -35.37 33.07
C CYS A 482 -7.56 -35.10 32.81
N ALA A 483 -6.98 -35.84 31.87
CA ALA A 483 -5.60 -35.65 31.46
C ALA A 483 -5.47 -35.48 29.95
N GLY A 484 -4.63 -34.55 29.53
CA GLY A 484 -4.31 -34.40 28.11
C GLY A 484 -3.24 -33.36 27.83
N ARG A 485 -2.77 -33.38 26.58
CA ARG A 485 -1.71 -32.50 26.08
C ARG A 485 -1.98 -32.12 24.63
N ALA A 486 -1.98 -30.82 24.36
CA ALA A 486 -2.08 -30.22 23.04
C ALA A 486 -0.78 -29.47 22.74
N PRO A 487 0.11 -30.00 21.88
CA PRO A 487 1.27 -29.27 21.40
C PRO A 487 0.86 -28.21 20.36
N LEU A 488 1.60 -27.10 20.32
CA LEU A 488 1.54 -26.10 19.25
C LEU A 488 2.98 -25.88 18.75
N LYS A 489 3.37 -26.72 17.79
CA LYS A 489 4.70 -26.71 17.15
C LYS A 489 4.56 -26.33 15.69
N VAL A 490 4.80 -25.07 15.36
CA VAL A 490 4.54 -24.55 14.02
C VAL A 490 5.51 -23.45 13.64
N ALA A 491 5.89 -23.44 12.36
CA ALA A 491 6.50 -22.28 11.72
C ALA A 491 5.50 -21.73 10.71
N PHE A 492 5.34 -20.41 10.67
CA PHE A 492 4.45 -19.74 9.74
C PHE A 492 5.11 -18.48 9.18
N GLU A 493 4.73 -18.12 7.95
CA GLU A 493 5.13 -16.88 7.30
C GLU A 493 3.99 -16.42 6.40
N ARG A 494 3.63 -15.14 6.50
CA ARG A 494 2.68 -14.51 5.59
C ARG A 494 3.37 -14.22 4.27
N LEU A 495 2.96 -14.96 3.24
CA LEU A 495 3.42 -14.77 1.86
C LEU A 495 2.68 -13.59 1.19
N PRO A 496 3.27 -12.98 0.15
CA PRO A 496 2.59 -11.97 -0.66
C PRO A 496 1.22 -12.47 -1.14
N GLY A 497 0.17 -11.66 -0.97
CA GLY A 497 -1.20 -12.01 -1.37
C GLY A 497 -1.98 -12.90 -0.41
N THR A 498 -1.36 -13.37 0.69
CA THR A 498 -2.07 -14.11 1.75
C THR A 498 -2.61 -13.12 2.79
N ASP A 499 -3.86 -13.29 3.21
CA ASP A 499 -4.41 -12.52 4.31
C ASP A 499 -3.74 -12.92 5.64
N LEU A 500 -3.77 -12.02 6.62
CA LEU A 500 -3.14 -12.31 7.91
C LEU A 500 -3.82 -13.48 8.64
N PRO A 501 -5.17 -13.58 8.71
CA PRO A 501 -5.84 -14.67 9.40
C PRO A 501 -5.51 -16.07 8.84
N ALA A 502 -5.43 -16.26 7.51
CA ALA A 502 -5.07 -17.56 6.95
C ALA A 502 -3.60 -17.90 7.22
N ALA A 503 -2.70 -16.92 7.18
CA ALA A 503 -1.28 -17.13 7.47
C ALA A 503 -1.04 -17.60 8.91
N ILE A 504 -1.85 -17.14 9.88
CA ILE A 504 -1.71 -17.49 11.29
C ILE A 504 -2.69 -18.58 11.77
N ALA A 505 -3.58 -19.10 10.92
CA ALA A 505 -4.49 -20.18 11.29
C ALA A 505 -3.77 -21.41 11.89
N PRO A 506 -2.59 -21.83 11.40
CA PRO A 506 -1.80 -22.91 12.02
C PRO A 506 -1.24 -22.59 13.41
N ALA A 507 -1.19 -21.32 13.80
CA ALA A 507 -0.72 -20.84 15.10
C ALA A 507 -1.82 -20.88 16.19
N GLN A 508 -2.91 -21.62 15.95
CA GLN A 508 -4.00 -21.84 16.88
C GLN A 508 -4.21 -23.33 17.10
N THR A 509 -4.58 -23.72 18.31
CA THR A 509 -5.00 -25.08 18.61
C THR A 509 -6.26 -25.07 19.45
N ALA A 510 -7.10 -26.07 19.22
CA ALA A 510 -8.29 -26.35 20.01
C ALA A 510 -8.13 -27.72 20.66
N LEU A 511 -8.66 -27.87 21.86
CA LEU A 511 -8.59 -29.12 22.61
C LEU A 511 -9.92 -29.45 23.27
N ARG A 512 -10.13 -30.75 23.42
CA ARG A 512 -11.25 -31.34 24.13
C ARG A 512 -10.76 -32.58 24.87
N LEU A 513 -10.76 -32.52 26.19
CA LEU A 513 -10.28 -33.56 27.08
C LEU A 513 -11.47 -34.12 27.88
N PRO A 514 -11.96 -35.34 27.55
CA PRO A 514 -13.08 -35.93 28.26
C PRO A 514 -12.69 -36.30 29.70
N PHE A 515 -13.66 -36.25 30.60
CA PHE A 515 -13.48 -36.74 31.96
C PHE A 515 -13.67 -38.27 32.02
N VAL A 516 -12.89 -38.91 32.90
CA VAL A 516 -13.02 -40.32 33.27
C VAL A 516 -13.38 -40.37 34.75
N LEU A 517 -14.38 -41.16 35.11
CA LEU A 517 -14.79 -41.36 36.49
C LEU A 517 -14.41 -42.77 36.94
N GLU A 518 -13.74 -42.85 38.08
CA GLU A 518 -13.56 -44.06 38.85
C GLU A 518 -14.42 -43.97 40.12
N LEU A 519 -15.12 -45.05 40.42
CA LEU A 519 -16.01 -45.16 41.58
C LEU A 519 -15.58 -46.38 42.41
N GLU A 520 -15.20 -46.14 43.66
CA GLU A 520 -14.79 -47.19 44.61
C GLU A 520 -15.80 -47.24 45.76
N SER A 521 -16.56 -48.33 45.87
CA SER A 521 -17.51 -48.51 46.98
C SER A 521 -16.75 -48.70 48.29
N LEU A 522 -17.07 -47.91 49.32
CA LEU A 522 -16.46 -48.01 50.65
C LEU A 522 -17.36 -48.89 51.53
N ALA A 523 -16.82 -50.00 52.04
CA ALA A 523 -17.58 -50.90 52.91
C ALA A 523 -17.91 -50.21 54.24
N GLN A 524 -19.20 -50.16 54.59
CA GLN A 524 -19.67 -49.86 55.94
C GLN A 524 -20.45 -51.06 56.51
N GLY A 525 -20.43 -51.17 57.84
CA GLY A 525 -20.76 -52.38 58.58
C GLY A 525 -22.21 -52.86 58.59
N ASP A 526 -23.13 -52.30 57.81
CA ASP A 526 -24.51 -52.79 57.69
C ASP A 526 -25.04 -52.56 56.26
N THR A 527 -25.62 -53.60 55.65
CA THR A 527 -26.35 -53.64 54.35
C THR A 527 -26.16 -52.41 53.44
N ALA A 528 -24.97 -52.26 52.87
CA ALA A 528 -24.65 -51.12 52.02
C ALA A 528 -25.15 -51.34 50.59
N ALA A 529 -25.85 -50.33 50.05
CA ALA A 529 -26.19 -50.29 48.64
C ALA A 529 -24.91 -50.13 47.79
N LEU A 530 -24.79 -50.87 46.69
CA LEU A 530 -23.65 -50.75 45.77
C LEU A 530 -23.95 -49.71 44.69
N ALA A 531 -23.10 -48.70 44.55
CA ALA A 531 -23.18 -47.73 43.47
C ALA A 531 -22.21 -48.09 42.34
N ASP A 532 -22.67 -48.03 41.10
CA ASP A 532 -21.86 -48.25 39.89
C ASP A 532 -22.18 -47.21 38.81
N ALA A 533 -21.20 -46.87 37.97
CA ALA A 533 -21.40 -45.99 36.84
C ALA A 533 -21.97 -46.79 35.64
N THR A 534 -23.10 -46.36 35.10
CA THR A 534 -23.81 -47.10 34.03
C THR A 534 -23.39 -46.72 32.60
N GLY A 535 -22.48 -45.78 32.45
CA GLY A 535 -22.02 -45.29 31.15
C GLY A 535 -20.86 -44.29 31.27
N PRO A 536 -20.33 -43.81 30.13
CA PRO A 536 -19.25 -42.83 30.13
C PRO A 536 -19.73 -41.51 30.75
N VAL A 537 -18.79 -40.79 31.35
CA VAL A 537 -19.03 -39.44 31.85
C VAL A 537 -19.30 -38.52 30.66
N ALA A 538 -20.41 -37.77 30.72
CA ALA A 538 -20.69 -36.70 29.77
C ALA A 538 -19.91 -35.44 30.18
N GLY A 539 -19.51 -34.64 29.20
CA GLY A 539 -18.75 -33.40 29.42
C GLY A 539 -17.24 -33.58 29.24
N ALA A 540 -16.57 -32.45 29.06
CA ALA A 540 -15.14 -32.38 28.83
C ALA A 540 -14.59 -31.04 29.32
N LEU A 541 -13.29 -31.01 29.54
CA LEU A 541 -12.55 -29.76 29.53
C LEU A 541 -12.29 -29.37 28.07
N VAL A 542 -12.70 -28.18 27.69
CA VAL A 542 -12.55 -27.64 26.34
C VAL A 542 -11.73 -26.38 26.36
N GLY A 543 -11.05 -26.09 25.27
CA GLY A 543 -10.28 -24.87 25.18
C GLY A 543 -9.69 -24.59 23.82
N SER A 544 -9.13 -23.40 23.71
CA SER A 544 -8.33 -22.99 22.56
C SER A 544 -7.27 -22.00 23.00
N CYS A 545 -6.11 -22.05 22.35
CA CYS A 545 -5.02 -21.14 22.63
C CYS A 545 -4.09 -20.98 21.43
N GLY A 546 -3.28 -19.92 21.45
CA GLY A 546 -2.33 -19.60 20.40
C GLY A 546 -2.38 -18.13 20.03
N LEU A 547 -2.23 -17.83 18.74
CA LEU A 547 -2.20 -16.48 18.19
C LEU A 547 -3.43 -16.23 17.32
N ARG A 548 -4.14 -15.12 17.54
CA ARG A 548 -5.32 -14.73 16.75
C ARG A 548 -5.29 -13.24 16.36
N PRO A 549 -6.09 -12.81 15.37
CA PRO A 549 -6.26 -11.39 15.10
C PRO A 549 -6.86 -10.66 16.32
N ALA A 550 -6.32 -9.50 16.65
CA ALA A 550 -6.86 -8.67 17.73
C ALA A 550 -8.06 -7.83 17.25
N PRO A 551 -9.08 -7.57 18.09
CA PRO A 551 -10.24 -6.75 17.70
C PRO A 551 -9.87 -5.33 17.24
N ALA A 552 -8.79 -4.77 17.80
CA ALA A 552 -8.27 -3.45 17.45
C ALA A 552 -7.32 -3.44 16.23
N GLY A 553 -7.12 -4.59 15.58
CA GLY A 553 -6.12 -4.79 14.51
C GLY A 553 -4.82 -5.40 15.04
N GLY A 554 -4.06 -6.04 14.15
CA GLY A 554 -2.87 -6.80 14.52
C GLY A 554 -3.17 -8.18 15.08
N LEU A 555 -2.29 -8.70 15.93
CA LEU A 555 -2.33 -10.03 16.51
C LEU A 555 -2.27 -9.98 18.03
N GLN A 556 -2.88 -10.96 18.69
CA GLN A 556 -2.79 -11.15 20.13
C GLN A 556 -2.62 -12.62 20.48
N TRP A 557 -1.87 -12.88 21.54
CA TRP A 557 -1.91 -14.17 22.21
C TRP A 557 -3.24 -14.34 22.93
N PHE A 558 -3.75 -15.58 22.97
CA PHE A 558 -4.93 -15.90 23.74
C PHE A 558 -4.88 -17.31 24.31
N CYS A 559 -5.60 -17.51 25.41
CA CYS A 559 -5.84 -18.82 26.01
C CYS A 559 -7.22 -18.82 26.66
N GLN A 560 -8.07 -19.74 26.22
CA GLN A 560 -9.42 -19.94 26.73
C GLN A 560 -9.58 -21.39 27.17
N LEU A 561 -10.01 -21.59 28.42
CA LEU A 561 -10.31 -22.90 28.98
C LEU A 561 -11.67 -22.85 29.67
N ALA A 562 -12.49 -23.86 29.42
CA ALA A 562 -13.80 -24.00 30.02
C ALA A 562 -14.10 -25.48 30.31
N ILE A 563 -15.05 -25.70 31.21
CA ILE A 563 -15.64 -27.00 31.49
C ILE A 563 -17.04 -27.00 30.94
N GLU A 564 -17.37 -28.04 30.17
CA GLU A 564 -18.75 -28.36 29.83
C GLU A 564 -19.46 -29.01 31.00
N PRO A 565 -20.80 -28.99 31.07
CA PRO A 565 -21.52 -29.70 32.12
C PRO A 565 -21.09 -31.16 32.22
N VAL A 566 -20.54 -31.55 33.38
CA VAL A 566 -20.09 -32.91 33.63
C VAL A 566 -21.17 -33.67 34.38
N SER A 567 -21.59 -34.80 33.85
CA SER A 567 -22.60 -35.63 34.51
C SER A 567 -22.38 -37.12 34.25
N VAL A 568 -22.89 -37.95 35.15
CA VAL A 568 -22.80 -39.40 35.05
C VAL A 568 -24.11 -40.04 35.49
N ALA A 569 -24.52 -41.11 34.82
CA ALA A 569 -25.64 -41.94 35.27
C ALA A 569 -25.14 -42.99 36.27
N LEU A 570 -25.52 -42.85 37.53
CA LEU A 570 -25.18 -43.79 38.61
C LEU A 570 -26.33 -44.77 38.82
N ARG A 571 -26.02 -46.05 38.94
CA ARG A 571 -26.96 -47.08 39.39
C ARG A 571 -26.62 -47.46 40.82
N VAL A 572 -27.62 -47.41 41.69
CA VAL A 572 -27.52 -47.84 43.08
C VAL A 572 -28.36 -49.09 43.27
N HIS A 573 -27.76 -50.13 43.82
CA HIS A 573 -28.40 -51.40 44.15
C HIS A 573 -28.72 -51.43 45.64
N ASP A 574 -29.98 -51.18 45.98
CA ASP A 574 -30.48 -51.28 47.34
C ASP A 574 -31.10 -52.68 47.55
N PRO A 575 -30.73 -53.43 48.61
CA PRO A 575 -31.25 -54.78 48.84
C PRO A 575 -32.76 -54.81 49.14
N LEU A 576 -33.35 -53.70 49.60
CA LEU A 576 -34.77 -53.55 49.89
C LEU A 576 -35.56 -52.90 48.74
N LEU A 577 -34.96 -51.91 48.07
CA LEU A 577 -35.63 -51.10 47.04
C LEU A 577 -35.29 -51.48 45.59
N GLY A 578 -34.35 -52.41 45.38
CA GLY A 578 -33.88 -52.82 44.06
C GLY A 578 -32.91 -51.84 43.41
N SER A 579 -32.74 -51.92 42.09
CA SER A 579 -31.82 -51.05 41.34
C SER A 579 -32.48 -49.74 40.95
N GLN A 580 -31.90 -48.60 41.35
CA GLN A 580 -32.32 -47.27 40.92
C GLN A 580 -31.21 -46.63 40.08
N THR A 581 -31.57 -45.94 38.99
CA THR A 581 -30.62 -45.18 38.18
C THR A 581 -30.92 -43.69 38.32
N SER A 582 -29.90 -42.89 38.56
CA SER A 582 -30.01 -41.44 38.73
C SER A 582 -28.92 -40.72 37.93
N LEU A 583 -29.30 -39.65 37.22
CA LEU A 583 -28.34 -38.76 36.57
C LEU A 583 -27.77 -37.79 37.61
N ARG A 584 -26.46 -37.87 37.84
CA ARG A 584 -25.76 -37.04 38.82
C ARG A 584 -24.96 -35.95 38.09
N PRO A 585 -25.26 -34.66 38.29
CA PRO A 585 -24.32 -33.60 37.91
C PRO A 585 -23.07 -33.69 38.79
N LEU A 586 -21.90 -33.59 38.17
CA LEU A 586 -20.60 -33.60 38.84
C LEU A 586 -19.98 -32.20 38.83
N LEU A 587 -20.02 -31.52 37.69
CA LEU A 587 -19.50 -30.16 37.52
C LEU A 587 -20.43 -29.34 36.61
N PRO A 588 -20.57 -28.02 36.85
CA PRO A 588 -21.37 -27.15 36.01
C PRO A 588 -20.57 -26.71 34.78
N ALA A 589 -21.25 -26.12 33.79
CA ALA A 589 -20.56 -25.35 32.76
C ALA A 589 -19.87 -24.14 33.41
N MET A 590 -18.57 -23.95 33.17
CA MET A 590 -17.85 -22.80 33.71
C MET A 590 -16.62 -22.41 32.89
N SER A 591 -16.32 -21.10 32.84
CA SER A 591 -15.04 -20.60 32.31
C SER A 591 -13.96 -20.68 33.39
N LEU A 592 -12.86 -21.36 33.05
CA LEU A 592 -11.68 -21.44 33.89
C LEU A 592 -10.72 -20.29 33.58
N LEU A 593 -10.53 -19.99 32.30
CA LEU A 593 -9.57 -19.01 31.83
C LEU A 593 -10.11 -18.32 30.57
N ASP A 594 -10.02 -16.99 30.52
CA ASP A 594 -10.23 -16.19 29.30
C ASP A 594 -9.21 -15.07 29.27
N TRP A 595 -8.02 -15.40 28.75
CA TRP A 595 -6.86 -14.52 28.78
C TRP A 595 -6.46 -14.11 27.37
N SER A 596 -6.02 -12.86 27.23
CA SER A 596 -5.36 -12.38 26.02
C SER A 596 -4.31 -11.31 26.29
N LEU A 597 -3.28 -11.29 25.44
CA LEU A 597 -2.18 -10.34 25.49
C LEU A 597 -1.69 -10.04 24.07
N GLY A 598 -1.83 -8.80 23.64
CA GLY A 598 -1.26 -8.33 22.37
C GLY A 598 -2.14 -7.35 21.63
#